data_AF-A0A268RIF7-F1
#
_entry.id   AF-A0A268RIF7-F1
#
_cell.length_a   1.000
_cell.length_b   1.000
_cell.length_c   1.000
_cell.angle_alpha   90.00
_cell.angle_beta   90.00
_cell.angle_gamma   90.00
#
_symmetry.space_group_name_H-M   'P 1'
#
loop_
_entity.id
_entity.type
_entity.pdbx_description
1 polymer ?
#
loop_
_entity_poly.entity_id
_entity_poly.type
_entity_poly.pdbx_seq_one_letter_code
_entity_poly.pdbx_strand_id
1 'polypeptide(L)'
;SGGMLIENPGIGTYLLIAIVLTAGTAFLLWLGEQITSKGVGNGISIIIFAGIVAGIPSTINQIYAQQFEDAGDQLFIRIVTVVILLLAILAVVVGVIFIQQALRKIPIQ
;
A
#
# COMPACT_ATOMS: atom_id res chain seq x y z
N SER A 1 9.71 1.64 25.58
CA SER A 1 11.18 1.50 25.52
C SER A 1 11.72 2.65 24.68
N GLY A 2 12.44 3.59 25.28
CA GLY A 2 13.04 4.73 24.59
C GLY A 2 14.19 4.30 23.69
N GLY A 3 13.88 3.60 22.60
CA GLY A 3 14.85 3.06 21.66
C GLY A 3 15.37 4.18 20.76
N MET A 4 16.67 4.46 20.87
CA MET A 4 17.36 5.25 19.85
C MET A 4 17.17 4.53 18.51
N LEU A 5 16.45 5.16 17.57
CA LEU A 5 16.24 4.61 16.21
C LEU A 5 17.54 4.60 15.40
N ILE A 6 18.54 5.37 15.83
CA ILE A 6 19.85 5.53 15.20
C ILE A 6 20.90 5.35 16.30
N GLU A 7 21.79 4.37 16.13
CA GLU A 7 22.81 4.00 17.13
C GLU A 7 23.80 5.15 17.43
N ASN A 8 24.15 5.97 16.42
CA ASN A 8 25.01 7.14 16.58
C ASN A 8 24.36 8.40 15.97
N PRO A 9 23.53 9.13 16.75
CA PRO A 9 22.85 10.32 16.26
C PRO A 9 23.84 11.49 16.12
N GLY A 10 24.28 11.75 14.89
CA GLY A 10 25.14 12.87 14.54
C GLY A 10 24.77 13.44 13.17
N ILE A 11 25.17 14.70 12.91
CA ILE A 11 24.85 15.41 11.64
C ILE A 11 25.32 14.59 10.43
N GLY A 12 26.52 13.98 10.50
CA GLY A 12 27.04 13.11 9.45
C GLY A 12 26.17 11.88 9.19
N THR A 13 25.65 11.23 10.24
CA THR A 13 24.75 10.07 10.12
C THR A 13 23.43 10.47 9.44
N TYR A 14 22.85 11.61 9.81
CA TYR A 14 21.63 12.10 9.17
C TYR A 14 21.83 12.45 7.69
N LEU A 15 22.97 13.07 7.35
CA LEU A 15 23.32 13.35 5.95
C LEU A 15 23.51 12.05 5.15
N LEU A 16 24.16 11.05 5.72
CA LEU A 16 24.30 9.73 5.09
C LEU A 16 22.93 9.10 4.82
N ILE A 17 22.04 9.07 5.83
CA ILE A 17 20.67 8.54 5.68
C ILE A 17 19.92 9.31 4.58
N ALA A 18 19.98 10.64 4.57
CA ALA A 18 19.31 11.47 3.57
C ALA A 18 19.82 11.17 2.14
N ILE A 19 21.13 11.05 1.95
CA ILE A 19 21.72 10.72 0.65
C ILE A 19 21.33 9.32 0.20
N VAL A 20 21.37 8.33 1.10
CA VAL A 20 21.01 6.94 0.77
C VAL A 20 19.53 6.83 0.40
N LEU A 21 18.63 7.49 1.14
CA LEU A 21 17.20 7.52 0.82
C LEU A 21 16.92 8.24 -0.51
N THR A 22 17.63 9.35 -0.77
CA THR A 22 17.51 10.09 -2.03
C THR A 22 18.02 9.26 -3.21
N ALA A 23 19.18 8.62 -3.07
CA ALA A 23 19.75 7.74 -4.09
C ALA A 23 18.86 6.52 -4.35
N GLY A 24 18.32 5.90 -3.31
CA GLY A 24 17.35 4.80 -3.42
C GLY A 24 16.08 5.22 -4.16
N THR A 25 15.55 6.42 -3.87
CA THR A 25 14.38 6.96 -4.57
C THR A 25 14.70 7.27 -6.03
N ALA A 26 15.85 7.89 -6.32
CA ALA A 26 16.29 8.14 -7.69
C ALA A 26 16.47 6.85 -8.49
N PHE A 27 16.99 5.80 -7.86
CA PHE A 27 17.09 4.47 -8.47
C PHE A 27 15.71 3.87 -8.80
N LEU A 28 14.73 4.00 -7.91
CA LEU A 28 13.35 3.56 -8.19
C LEU A 28 12.70 4.35 -9.32
N LEU A 29 12.94 5.66 -9.41
CA LEU A 29 12.45 6.49 -10.52
C LEU A 29 13.04 6.02 -11.86
N TRP A 30 14.35 5.78 -11.90
CA TRP A 30 15.01 5.23 -13.08
C TRP A 30 14.45 3.86 -13.48
N LEU A 31 14.20 2.96 -12.52
CA LEU A 31 13.52 1.69 -12.80
C LEU A 31 12.10 1.92 -13.37
N GLY A 32 11.37 2.91 -12.87
CA GLY A 32 10.06 3.28 -13.38
C GLY A 32 10.09 3.72 -14.85
N GLU A 33 11.11 4.47 -15.25
CA GLU A 33 11.34 4.84 -16.66
C GLU A 33 11.67 3.62 -17.53
N GLN A 34 12.48 2.69 -17.00
CA GLN A 34 12.79 1.43 -17.69
C GLN A 34 11.55 0.55 -17.89
N ILE A 35 10.64 0.50 -16.90
CA ILE A 35 9.35 -0.19 -17.04
C ILE A 35 8.47 0.52 -18.07
N THR A 36 8.45 1.86 -18.09
CA THR A 36 7.65 2.63 -19.05
C THR A 36 8.11 2.39 -20.50
N SER A 37 9.42 2.29 -20.73
CA SER A 37 9.97 2.10 -22.08
C SER A 37 9.81 0.69 -22.65
N LYS A 38 9.73 -0.33 -21.80
CA LYS A 38 9.65 -1.75 -22.21
C LYS A 38 8.34 -2.45 -21.85
N GLY A 39 7.51 -1.82 -21.03
CA GLY A 39 6.29 -2.39 -20.45
C GLY A 39 5.01 -1.69 -20.90
N VAL A 40 3.93 -1.95 -20.19
CA VAL A 40 2.60 -1.38 -20.47
C VAL A 40 2.28 -0.31 -19.44
N GLY A 41 1.93 0.90 -19.88
CA GLY A 41 1.47 1.99 -19.02
C GLY A 41 2.59 2.84 -18.38
N ASN A 42 2.27 3.53 -17.28
CA ASN A 42 3.21 4.39 -16.56
C ASN A 42 3.95 3.58 -15.48
N GLY A 43 5.25 3.36 -15.68
CA GLY A 43 6.07 2.53 -14.80
C GLY A 43 6.22 3.08 -13.38
N ILE A 44 6.20 4.40 -13.19
CA ILE A 44 6.21 5.00 -11.84
C ILE A 44 4.92 4.64 -11.10
N SER A 45 3.76 4.74 -11.77
CA SER A 45 2.47 4.35 -11.19
C SER A 45 2.43 2.87 -10.81
N ILE A 46 3.04 2.01 -11.63
CA ILE A 46 3.14 0.57 -11.34
C ILE A 46 4.01 0.30 -10.11
N ILE A 47 5.13 1.01 -9.94
CA ILE A 47 5.99 0.87 -8.75
C ILE A 47 5.23 1.29 -7.49
N ILE A 48 4.51 2.43 -7.53
CA ILE A 48 3.70 2.89 -6.40
C ILE A 48 2.61 1.86 -6.06
N PHE A 49 1.92 1.35 -7.08
CA PHE A 49 0.89 0.31 -6.91
C PHE A 49 1.48 -0.97 -6.29
N ALA A 50 2.62 -1.45 -6.80
CA ALA A 50 3.30 -2.61 -6.26
C ALA A 50 3.70 -2.41 -4.79
N GLY A 51 4.18 -1.22 -4.43
CA GLY A 51 4.51 -0.87 -3.04
C GLY A 51 3.30 -0.94 -2.09
N ILE A 52 2.12 -0.48 -2.53
CA ILE A 52 0.88 -0.57 -1.74
C ILE A 52 0.43 -2.04 -1.62
N VAL A 53 0.41 -2.76 -2.73
CA VAL A 53 -0.05 -4.16 -2.77
C VAL A 53 0.87 -5.11 -2.01
N ALA A 54 2.17 -4.80 -1.92
CA ALA A 54 3.13 -5.60 -1.15
C ALA A 54 2.79 -5.72 0.35
N GLY A 55 2.02 -4.79 0.92
CA GLY A 55 1.55 -4.85 2.31
C GLY A 55 0.27 -5.66 2.53
N ILE A 56 -0.42 -6.07 1.45
CA ILE A 56 -1.67 -6.84 1.56
C ILE A 56 -1.43 -8.22 2.18
N PRO A 57 -0.41 -9.02 1.77
CA PRO A 57 -0.19 -10.35 2.33
C PRO A 57 0.07 -10.33 3.84
N SER A 58 0.85 -9.37 4.36
CA SER A 58 1.10 -9.25 5.80
C SER A 58 -0.18 -8.89 6.57
N THR A 59 -1.00 -8.00 6.01
CA THR A 59 -2.29 -7.62 6.60
C THR A 59 -3.25 -8.81 6.65
N ILE A 60 -3.31 -9.63 5.60
CA ILE A 60 -4.14 -10.86 5.58
C ILE A 60 -3.67 -11.84 6.65
N ASN A 61 -2.36 -12.08 6.77
CA ASN A 61 -1.81 -12.96 7.79
C ASN A 61 -2.11 -12.46 9.20
N GLN A 62 -2.06 -11.14 9.42
CA GLN A 62 -2.41 -10.55 10.71
C GLN A 62 -3.90 -10.74 11.04
N ILE A 63 -4.79 -10.53 10.07
CA ILE A 63 -6.23 -10.79 10.25
C ILE A 63 -6.46 -12.28 10.54
N TYR A 64 -5.76 -13.16 9.85
CA TYR A 64 -5.87 -14.59 10.07
C TYR A 64 -5.45 -14.98 11.50
N ALA A 65 -4.27 -14.56 11.94
CA ALA A 65 -3.77 -14.82 13.28
C ALA A 65 -4.73 -14.28 14.36
N GLN A 66 -5.19 -13.03 14.21
CA GLN A 66 -6.06 -12.41 15.21
C GLN A 66 -7.46 -13.03 15.27
N GLN A 67 -8.02 -13.44 14.14
CA GLN A 67 -9.42 -13.88 14.08
C GLN A 67 -9.56 -15.40 14.18
N PHE A 68 -8.57 -16.19 13.75
CA PHE A 68 -8.74 -17.65 13.58
C PHE A 68 -7.86 -18.53 14.47
N GLU A 69 -6.71 -18.07 14.98
CA GLU A 69 -5.81 -18.94 15.78
C GLU A 69 -6.41 -19.32 17.15
N ASP A 70 -7.30 -18.51 17.73
CA ASP A 70 -7.97 -18.77 19.02
C ASP A 70 -9.48 -18.45 18.95
N ALA A 71 -10.17 -18.97 17.94
CA ALA A 71 -11.56 -18.61 17.68
C ALA A 71 -12.58 -19.26 18.66
N GLY A 72 -12.27 -20.44 19.21
CA GLY A 72 -13.12 -21.14 20.20
C GLY A 72 -14.61 -21.17 19.81
N ASP A 73 -15.49 -20.93 20.78
CA ASP A 73 -16.95 -20.86 20.58
C ASP A 73 -17.41 -19.59 19.81
N GLN A 74 -16.53 -18.60 19.63
CA GLN A 74 -16.84 -17.34 18.94
C GLN A 74 -16.53 -17.39 17.43
N LEU A 75 -16.13 -18.56 16.91
CA LEU A 75 -15.76 -18.75 15.51
C LEU A 75 -16.84 -18.28 14.54
N PHE A 76 -18.12 -18.53 14.84
CA PHE A 76 -19.24 -18.05 14.02
C PHE A 76 -19.28 -16.52 13.95
N ILE A 77 -19.15 -15.81 15.07
CA ILE A 77 -19.17 -14.34 15.12
C ILE A 77 -17.96 -13.73 14.39
N ARG A 78 -16.78 -14.35 14.53
CA ARG A 78 -15.56 -13.87 13.87
C ARG A 78 -15.62 -14.03 12.35
N ILE A 79 -16.16 -15.16 11.85
CA ILE A 79 -16.41 -15.35 10.42
C ILE A 79 -17.37 -14.28 9.89
N VAL A 80 -18.49 -14.05 10.60
CA VAL A 80 -19.46 -13.01 10.20
C VAL A 80 -18.80 -11.63 10.16
N THR A 81 -17.96 -11.31 11.15
CA THR A 81 -17.19 -10.04 11.18
C THR A 81 -16.28 -9.90 9.95
N VAL A 82 -15.52 -10.93 9.60
CA VAL A 82 -14.64 -10.92 8.40
C VAL A 82 -15.46 -10.74 7.13
N VAL A 83 -16.60 -11.41 7.00
CA VAL A 83 -17.49 -11.27 5.84
C VAL A 83 -18.02 -9.84 5.72
N ILE A 84 -18.47 -9.23 6.82
CA ILE A 84 -18.93 -7.83 6.84
C ILE A 84 -17.79 -6.89 6.43
N LEU A 85 -16.56 -7.13 6.91
CA LEU A 85 -15.39 -6.34 6.54
C LEU A 85 -15.09 -6.45 5.04
N LEU A 86 -15.17 -7.64 4.44
CA LEU A 86 -15.01 -7.82 3.00
C LEU A 86 -16.08 -7.07 2.19
N LEU A 87 -17.34 -7.13 2.65
CA LEU A 87 -18.43 -6.37 2.02
C LEU A 87 -18.20 -4.86 2.13
N ALA A 88 -17.71 -4.37 3.27
CA ALA A 88 -17.37 -2.96 3.45
C ALA A 88 -16.24 -2.52 2.51
N ILE A 89 -15.17 -3.32 2.37
CA ILE A 89 -14.08 -3.05 1.42
C ILE A 89 -14.63 -2.98 -0.01
N LEU A 90 -15.47 -3.94 -0.40
CA LEU A 90 -16.09 -3.95 -1.73
C LEU A 90 -16.94 -2.70 -1.97
N ALA A 91 -17.76 -2.30 -0.99
CA ALA A 91 -18.58 -1.10 -1.07
C ALA A 91 -17.74 0.17 -1.25
N VAL A 92 -16.63 0.30 -0.51
CA VAL A 92 -15.69 1.42 -0.65
C VAL A 92 -15.04 1.41 -2.02
N VAL A 93 -14.57 0.25 -2.52
CA VAL A 93 -13.96 0.14 -3.85
C VAL A 93 -14.94 0.58 -4.95
N VAL A 94 -16.18 0.08 -4.91
CA VAL A 94 -17.23 0.49 -5.86
C VAL A 94 -17.52 1.99 -5.75
N GLY A 95 -17.62 2.52 -4.53
CA GLY A 95 -17.83 3.96 -4.30
C GLY A 95 -16.71 4.82 -4.89
N VAL A 96 -15.45 4.42 -4.67
CA VAL A 96 -14.28 5.10 -5.23
C VAL A 96 -14.31 5.04 -6.76
N ILE A 97 -14.61 3.88 -7.35
CA ILE A 97 -14.74 3.71 -8.80
C ILE A 97 -15.82 4.63 -9.37
N PHE A 98 -17.00 4.67 -8.75
CA PHE A 98 -18.12 5.50 -9.19
C PHE A 98 -17.75 6.98 -9.24
N ILE A 99 -17.05 7.49 -8.20
CA ILE A 99 -16.62 8.87 -8.14
C ILE A 99 -15.46 9.15 -9.12
N GLN A 100 -14.47 8.26 -9.23
CA GLN A 100 -13.32 8.46 -10.11
C GLN A 100 -13.68 8.42 -11.59
N GLN A 101 -14.65 7.59 -11.99
CA GLN A 101 -15.11 7.50 -13.39
C GLN A 101 -16.16 8.57 -13.75
N ALA A 102 -16.60 9.38 -12.79
CA ALA A 102 -17.57 10.44 -13.03
C ALA A 102 -16.94 11.57 -13.87
N LEU A 103 -17.10 11.50 -15.19
CA LEU A 103 -16.64 12.54 -16.11
C LEU A 103 -17.81 13.42 -16.54
N ARG A 104 -17.70 14.73 -16.29
CA ARG A 104 -18.62 15.72 -16.88
C ARG A 104 -18.18 16.02 -18.30
N LYS A 105 -18.84 15.40 -19.29
CA LYS A 105 -18.64 15.72 -20.71
C LYS A 105 -19.28 17.08 -21.01
N ILE A 106 -18.48 18.12 -21.18
CA ILE A 106 -18.96 19.42 -21.66
C ILE A 106 -18.95 19.35 -23.19
N PRO A 107 -20.11 19.55 -23.87
CA PRO A 107 -20.15 19.52 -25.32
C PRO A 107 -19.35 20.69 -25.88
N ILE A 108 -18.36 20.39 -26.73
CA ILE A 108 -17.68 21.41 -27.52
C ILE A 108 -18.55 21.69 -28.76
N GLN A 109 -18.70 22.96 -29.12
CA GLN A 109 -19.32 23.39 -30.39
C GLN A 109 -18.23 23.59 -31.44
#